data_AF-Q7VJK3-F1
#
_entry.id   AF-Q7VJK3-F1
#
_cell.length_a   1.000
_cell.length_b   1.000
_cell.length_c   1.000
_cell.angle_alpha   90.00
_cell.angle_beta   90.00
_cell.angle_gamma   90.00
#
_symmetry.space_group_name_H-M   'P 1'
#
loop_
_entity.id
_entity.type
_entity.pdbx_description
1 polymer ?
#
loop_
_entity_poly.entity_id
_entity_poly.type
_entity_poly.pdbx_seq_one_letter_code
_entity_poly.pdbx_strand_id
1 'polypeptide(L)'
;MQVENKKIAYWGGYRESENRFEFYLDNFDCKEDACPHYIQSLAQYKHYNVVLNKDYLLGPDVSIWEFTINDLSCFWIWEADTWRSRVKIKDNPNHLKTLEKIMKDLCDVLNMLVEKGELESTDDTSND
;
A
#
# COMPACT_ATOMS: atom_id res chain seq x y z
N MET A 1 -20.82 20.57 10.39
CA MET A 1 -20.13 19.39 10.94
C MET A 1 -18.79 19.31 10.24
N GLN A 2 -17.67 19.27 10.97
CA GLN A 2 -16.40 18.86 10.37
C GLN A 2 -16.50 17.36 10.14
N VAL A 3 -16.34 16.95 8.88
CA VAL A 3 -16.30 15.54 8.50
C VAL A 3 -14.96 15.00 8.98
N GLU A 4 -14.97 14.04 9.91
CA GLU A 4 -13.75 13.36 10.32
C GLU A 4 -13.36 12.36 9.22
N ASN A 5 -12.39 12.72 8.39
CA ASN A 5 -11.81 11.79 7.42
C ASN A 5 -11.31 10.53 8.16
N LYS A 6 -11.76 9.35 7.74
CA LYS A 6 -11.24 8.08 8.28
C LYS A 6 -9.74 7.99 7.97
N LYS A 7 -8.93 7.70 8.98
CA LYS A 7 -7.49 7.53 8.82
C LYS A 7 -7.17 6.26 8.03
N ILE A 8 -6.22 6.38 7.11
CA ILE A 8 -5.64 5.25 6.41
C ILE A 8 -4.91 4.39 7.44
N ALA A 9 -5.24 3.11 7.47
CA ALA A 9 -4.67 2.14 8.39
C ALA A 9 -4.20 0.91 7.63
N TYR A 10 -3.58 -0.04 8.35
CA TYR A 10 -3.25 -1.34 7.80
C TYR A 10 -3.69 -2.44 8.76
N TRP A 11 -3.99 -3.61 8.19
CA TRP A 11 -4.11 -4.84 8.95
C TRP A 11 -3.33 -5.96 8.25
N GLY A 12 -2.76 -6.87 9.04
CA GLY A 12 -1.95 -7.97 8.56
C GLY A 12 -2.61 -9.32 8.83
N GLY A 13 -2.42 -10.26 7.92
CA GLY A 13 -2.91 -11.62 8.07
C GLY A 13 -1.94 -12.63 7.51
N TYR A 14 -1.90 -13.81 8.13
CA TYR A 14 -1.29 -14.97 7.50
C TYR A 14 -2.31 -15.60 6.55
N ARG A 15 -1.99 -15.66 5.26
CA ARG A 15 -2.85 -16.30 4.27
C ARG A 15 -2.38 -17.73 4.06
N GLU A 16 -3.04 -18.67 4.72
CA GLU A 16 -2.67 -20.09 4.71
C GLU A 16 -2.61 -20.66 3.29
N SER A 17 -3.55 -20.30 2.42
CA SER A 17 -3.61 -20.77 1.03
C SER A 17 -2.39 -20.39 0.19
N GLU A 18 -1.67 -19.35 0.59
CA GLU A 18 -0.49 -18.85 -0.12
C GLU A 18 0.80 -18.97 0.72
N ASN A 19 0.69 -19.58 1.91
CA ASN A 19 1.76 -19.79 2.88
C ASN A 19 2.62 -18.54 3.12
N ARG A 20 1.98 -17.37 3.26
CA ARG A 20 2.67 -16.08 3.38
C ARG A 20 1.90 -15.06 4.22
N PHE A 21 2.64 -14.11 4.79
CA PHE A 21 2.08 -12.90 5.40
C PHE A 21 1.91 -11.80 4.37
N GLU A 22 0.80 -11.09 4.48
CA GLU A 22 0.50 -9.91 3.67
C GLU A 22 -0.23 -8.87 4.52
N PHE A 23 -0.08 -7.61 4.12
CA PHE A 23 -0.75 -6.48 4.74
C PHE A 23 -1.70 -5.82 3.74
N TYR A 24 -2.85 -5.44 4.25
CA TYR A 24 -3.90 -4.74 3.53
C TYR A 24 -3.91 -3.30 4.00
N LEU A 25 -4.06 -2.37 3.05
CA LEU A 25 -4.39 -0.99 3.39
C LEU A 25 -5.91 -0.88 3.56
N ASP A 26 -6.32 -0.18 4.60
CA ASP A 26 -7.73 0.08 4.93
C ASP A 26 -8.01 1.58 4.84
N ASN A 27 -9.24 1.93 4.44
CA ASN A 27 -9.66 3.30 4.09
C ASN A 27 -8.71 3.96 3.07
N PHE A 28 -8.24 3.19 2.10
CA PHE A 28 -7.33 3.65 1.07
C PHE A 28 -7.70 3.01 -0.28
N ASP A 29 -8.24 3.84 -1.16
CA ASP A 29 -8.46 3.51 -2.57
C ASP A 29 -7.60 4.44 -3.41
N CYS A 30 -7.01 3.89 -4.45
CA CYS A 30 -6.28 4.68 -5.42
C CYS A 30 -6.46 4.13 -6.81
N LYS A 31 -6.21 4.97 -7.81
CA LYS A 31 -6.07 4.51 -9.19
C LYS A 31 -4.82 3.62 -9.30
N GLU A 32 -4.92 2.62 -10.17
CA GLU A 32 -3.85 1.67 -10.45
C GLU A 32 -2.49 2.34 -10.74
N ASP A 33 -2.50 3.42 -11.52
CA ASP A 33 -1.32 4.18 -11.94
C ASP A 33 -0.70 5.03 -10.83
N ALA A 34 -1.42 5.23 -9.72
CA ALA A 34 -0.94 5.98 -8.57
C ALA A 34 -0.16 5.11 -7.57
N CYS A 35 -0.30 3.78 -7.60
CA CYS A 35 0.40 2.87 -6.66
C CYS A 35 1.93 3.12 -6.59
N PRO A 36 2.66 3.28 -7.72
CA PRO A 36 4.09 3.53 -7.70
C PRO A 36 4.48 4.82 -6.98
N HIS A 37 3.64 5.86 -7.10
CA HIS A 37 3.89 7.16 -6.51
C HIS A 37 3.89 7.08 -4.97
N TYR A 38 2.92 6.39 -4.37
CA TYR A 38 2.86 6.26 -2.91
C TYR A 38 4.02 5.46 -2.32
N ILE A 39 4.51 4.46 -3.06
CA ILE A 39 5.72 3.74 -2.68
C ILE A 39 6.96 4.63 -2.77
N GLN A 40 7.08 5.47 -3.80
CA GLN A 40 8.18 6.44 -3.88
C GLN A 40 8.14 7.48 -2.77
N SER A 41 6.95 7.85 -2.29
CA SER A 41 6.80 8.78 -1.16
C SER A 41 7.45 8.27 0.13
N LEU A 42 7.60 6.94 0.32
CA LEU A 42 8.39 6.38 1.43
C LEU A 42 9.87 6.79 1.34
N ALA A 43 10.45 6.83 0.15
CA ALA A 43 11.83 7.29 -0.03
C ALA A 43 11.96 8.79 0.28
N GLN A 44 10.98 9.58 -0.16
CA GLN A 44 10.99 11.03 0.03
C GLN A 44 10.82 11.43 1.51
N TYR A 45 9.87 10.82 2.22
CA TYR A 45 9.45 11.29 3.55
C TYR A 45 9.99 10.46 4.72
N LYS A 46 10.41 9.22 4.47
CA LYS A 46 10.90 8.29 5.51
C LYS A 46 12.30 7.76 5.19
N HIS A 47 12.94 8.24 4.12
CA HIS A 47 14.32 7.93 3.71
C HIS A 47 14.60 6.44 3.48
N TYR A 48 13.59 5.68 3.05
CA TYR A 48 13.79 4.32 2.59
C TYR A 48 14.54 4.27 1.25
N ASN A 49 15.40 3.28 1.05
CA ASN A 49 15.96 2.98 -0.26
C ASN A 49 14.91 2.20 -1.08
N VAL A 50 14.16 2.90 -1.93
CA VAL A 50 13.09 2.33 -2.74
C VAL A 50 13.53 2.25 -4.20
N VAL A 51 13.46 1.04 -4.77
CA VAL A 51 13.70 0.79 -6.19
C VAL A 51 12.45 0.15 -6.78
N LEU A 52 11.76 0.87 -7.66
CA LEU A 52 10.65 0.30 -8.41
C LEU A 52 11.18 -0.54 -9.56
N ASN A 53 10.63 -1.74 -9.75
CA ASN A 53 10.80 -2.47 -11.00
C ASN A 53 9.91 -1.82 -12.06
N LYS A 54 10.47 -1.55 -13.25
CA LYS A 54 9.73 -0.89 -14.34
C LYS A 54 8.74 -1.84 -15.02
N ASP A 55 9.02 -3.13 -14.95
CA ASP A 55 8.15 -4.17 -15.47
C ASP A 55 7.14 -4.52 -14.36
N TYR A 56 5.91 -4.04 -14.51
CA TYR A 56 4.78 -4.44 -13.66
C TYR A 56 3.91 -5.43 -14.41
N LEU A 57 3.30 -6.37 -13.69
CA LEU A 57 2.39 -7.34 -14.29
C LEU A 57 0.99 -6.74 -14.32
N LEU A 58 0.53 -6.39 -15.52
CA LEU A 58 -0.83 -5.92 -15.77
C LEU A 58 -1.74 -7.10 -16.13
N GLY A 59 -2.72 -7.37 -15.29
CA GLY A 59 -3.80 -8.31 -15.54
C GLY A 59 -5.15 -7.60 -15.72
N PRO A 60 -6.19 -8.30 -16.18
CA PRO A 60 -7.52 -7.72 -16.37
C PRO A 60 -8.17 -7.26 -15.05
N ASP A 61 -7.90 -7.95 -13.94
CA ASP A 61 -8.51 -7.70 -12.63
C ASP A 61 -7.50 -7.34 -11.54
N VAL A 62 -6.20 -7.48 -11.82
CA VAL A 62 -5.13 -7.30 -10.85
C VAL A 62 -3.90 -6.72 -11.52
N SER A 63 -3.31 -5.71 -10.87
CA SER A 63 -1.99 -5.18 -11.23
C SER A 63 -0.99 -5.42 -10.11
N ILE A 64 0.18 -5.93 -10.48
CA ILE A 64 1.25 -6.27 -9.52
C ILE A 64 2.48 -5.44 -9.84
N TRP A 65 2.82 -4.56 -8.90
CA TRP A 65 4.03 -3.75 -8.95
C TRP A 65 5.10 -4.41 -8.08
N GLU A 66 6.21 -4.80 -8.68
CA GLU A 66 7.39 -5.27 -7.95
C GLU A 66 8.28 -4.10 -7.56
N PHE A 67 8.75 -4.08 -6.32
CA PHE A 67 9.68 -3.08 -5.84
C PHE A 67 10.62 -3.67 -4.78
N THR A 68 11.71 -2.97 -4.52
CA THR A 68 12.62 -3.28 -3.42
C THR A 68 12.63 -2.14 -2.44
N ILE A 69 12.58 -2.43 -1.14
CA ILE A 69 12.69 -1.45 -0.06
C ILE A 69 13.74 -1.90 0.95
N ASN A 70 14.83 -1.14 1.11
CA ASN A 70 15.98 -1.53 1.94
C ASN A 70 16.41 -3.00 1.70
N ASP A 71 16.59 -3.36 0.43
CA ASP A 71 16.98 -4.70 -0.04
C ASP A 71 15.94 -5.81 0.13
N LEU A 72 14.71 -5.49 0.57
CA LEU A 72 13.59 -6.41 0.63
C LEU A 72 12.77 -6.34 -0.65
N SER A 73 12.68 -7.44 -1.40
CA SER A 73 11.74 -7.54 -2.53
C SER A 73 10.30 -7.67 -2.03
N CYS A 74 9.47 -6.76 -2.51
CA CYS A 74 8.07 -6.60 -2.16
C CYS A 74 7.20 -6.54 -3.42
N PHE A 75 5.92 -6.85 -3.24
CA PHE A 75 4.90 -6.63 -4.24
C PHE A 75 3.81 -5.75 -3.68
N TRP A 76 3.37 -4.79 -4.48
CA TRP A 76 2.08 -4.15 -4.33
C TRP A 76 1.09 -4.82 -5.28
N ILE A 77 -0.03 -5.27 -4.77
CA ILE A 77 -1.11 -5.87 -5.54
C ILE A 77 -2.30 -4.92 -5.45
N TRP A 78 -2.73 -4.41 -6.60
CA TRP A 78 -3.93 -3.61 -6.76
C TRP A 78 -5.02 -4.48 -7.39
N GLU A 79 -6.18 -4.58 -6.75
CA GLU A 79 -7.34 -5.35 -7.22
C GLU A 79 -8.40 -4.41 -7.81
N ALA A 80 -8.77 -4.62 -9.08
CA ALA A 80 -9.68 -3.73 -9.80
C ALA A 80 -11.14 -3.81 -9.34
N ASP A 81 -11.55 -4.98 -8.87
CA ASP A 81 -12.93 -5.29 -8.46
C ASP A 81 -13.32 -4.62 -7.13
N THR A 82 -12.33 -4.48 -6.24
CA THR A 82 -12.50 -3.98 -4.88
C THR A 82 -11.74 -2.69 -4.61
N TRP A 83 -10.92 -2.23 -5.57
CA TRP A 83 -10.03 -1.08 -5.47
C TRP A 83 -9.00 -1.20 -4.32
N ARG A 84 -8.86 -2.42 -3.78
CA ARG A 84 -8.02 -2.71 -2.63
C ARG A 84 -6.56 -2.81 -3.04
N SER A 85 -5.72 -2.32 -2.13
CA SER A 85 -4.27 -2.43 -2.23
C SER A 85 -3.71 -3.31 -1.13
N ARG A 86 -2.83 -4.24 -1.53
CA ARG A 86 -2.12 -5.15 -0.62
C ARG A 86 -0.63 -5.09 -0.85
N VAL A 87 0.14 -5.22 0.21
CA VAL A 87 1.60 -5.27 0.15
C VAL A 87 2.11 -6.54 0.81
N LYS A 88 3.03 -7.24 0.14
CA LYS A 88 3.64 -8.48 0.64
C LYS A 88 5.13 -8.54 0.35
N ILE A 89 5.88 -9.33 1.11
CA ILE A 89 7.27 -9.71 0.80
C ILE A 89 7.28 -10.90 -0.18
N LYS A 90 8.24 -10.91 -1.12
CA LYS A 90 8.42 -11.97 -2.11
C LYS A 90 8.94 -13.28 -1.50
N ASP A 91 10.02 -13.24 -0.72
CA ASP A 91 10.82 -14.45 -0.45
C ASP A 91 11.17 -14.78 1.01
N ASN A 92 10.75 -14.02 2.02
CA ASN A 92 11.22 -14.30 3.39
C ASN A 92 10.29 -13.86 4.55
N PRO A 93 9.71 -14.81 5.31
CA PRO A 93 8.84 -14.51 6.46
C PRO A 93 9.60 -13.93 7.68
N ASN A 94 10.93 -14.05 7.73
CA ASN A 94 11.73 -13.52 8.85
C ASN A 94 11.75 -11.98 8.91
N HIS A 95 11.28 -11.29 7.86
CA HIS A 95 11.22 -9.83 7.81
C HIS A 95 9.85 -9.26 8.18
N LEU A 96 8.95 -10.05 8.82
CA LEU A 96 7.62 -9.59 9.20
C LEU A 96 7.63 -8.27 9.98
N LYS A 97 8.49 -8.15 10.99
CA LYS A 97 8.61 -6.91 11.79
C LYS A 97 9.08 -5.72 10.95
N THR A 98 9.95 -5.96 9.98
CA THR A 98 10.43 -4.93 9.07
C THR A 98 9.30 -4.49 8.13
N LEU A 99 8.53 -5.44 7.58
CA LEU A 99 7.38 -5.14 6.74
C LEU A 99 6.29 -4.39 7.52
N GLU A 100 6.00 -4.80 8.75
CA GLU A 100 5.04 -4.11 9.61
C GLU A 100 5.45 -2.65 9.85
N LYS A 101 6.75 -2.40 10.11
CA LYS A 101 7.27 -1.03 10.22
C LYS A 101 7.10 -0.24 8.92
N ILE A 102 7.42 -0.85 7.77
CA ILE A 102 7.25 -0.23 6.45
C ILE A 102 5.78 0.13 6.20
N MET A 103 4.86 -0.78 6.53
CA MET A 103 3.41 -0.54 6.37
C MET A 103 2.91 0.58 7.27
N LYS A 104 3.39 0.63 8.52
CA LYS A 104 3.09 1.74 9.42
C LYS A 104 3.60 3.07 8.85
N ASP A 105 4.85 3.10 8.39
CA ASP A 105 5.44 4.29 7.79
C ASP A 105 4.72 4.70 6.50
N LEU A 106 4.21 3.74 5.72
CA LEU A 106 3.40 3.98 4.53
C LEU A 106 2.07 4.64 4.91
N CYS A 107 1.35 4.11 5.90
CA CYS A 107 0.13 4.73 6.40
C CYS A 107 0.38 6.15 6.93
N ASP A 108 1.48 6.37 7.67
CA ASP A 108 1.84 7.72 8.13
C ASP A 108 2.02 8.69 6.95
N VAL A 109 2.75 8.27 5.91
CA VAL A 109 2.98 9.07 4.70
C VAL A 109 1.66 9.34 3.98
N LEU A 110 0.83 8.31 3.78
CA LEU A 110 -0.46 8.45 3.10
C LEU A 110 -1.40 9.40 3.84
N ASN A 111 -1.52 9.28 5.16
CA ASN A 111 -2.32 10.21 5.97
C ASN A 111 -1.77 11.65 5.89
N MET A 112 -0.45 11.83 5.91
CA MET A 112 0.15 13.15 5.71
C MET A 112 -0.17 13.73 4.32
N LEU A 113 -0.21 12.89 3.27
CA LEU A 113 -0.61 13.33 1.93
C LEU A 113 -2.08 13.76 1.88
N VAL A 114 -2.97 13.07 2.61
CA VAL A 114 -4.37 13.48 2.81
C VAL A 114 -4.45 14.85 3.49
N GLU A 115 -3.70 15.05 4.57
CA GLU A 115 -3.67 16.33 5.30
C GLU A 115 -3.18 17.50 4.43
N LYS A 116 -2.31 17.22 3.46
CA LYS A 116 -1.82 18.20 2.48
C LYS A 116 -2.75 18.42 1.29
N GLY A 117 -3.79 17.60 1.13
CA GLY A 117 -4.66 17.60 -0.05
C GLY A 117 -4.00 17.04 -1.32
N GLU A 118 -2.91 16.28 -1.17
CA GLU A 118 -2.21 15.58 -2.26
C GLU A 118 -2.79 14.18 -2.50
N LEU A 119 -3.61 13.68 -1.58
CA LEU A 119 -4.42 12.46 -1.69
C LEU A 119 -5.87 12.80 -1.33
N GLU A 120 -6.84 12.41 -2.16
CA GLU A 120 -8.24 12.46 -1.76
C GLU A 120 -8.53 11.36 -0.73
N SER A 121 -9.20 11.73 0.37
CA SER A 121 -9.67 10.76 1.36
C SER A 121 -10.84 9.97 0.77
N THR A 122 -10.83 8.65 0.90
CA THR A 122 -11.96 7.81 0.50
C THR A 122 -13.04 7.90 1.58
N ASP A 123 -13.98 8.81 1.40
CA ASP A 123 -15.19 8.86 2.19
C ASP A 123 -16.27 8.00 1.53
N ASP A 124 -16.74 6.98 2.25
CA ASP A 124 -18.02 6.33 1.96
C ASP A 124 -19.16 7.32 2.26
N THR A 125 -19.50 8.16 1.30
CA THR A 125 -20.82 8.80 1.26
C THR A 125 -21.59 8.31 0.04
N SER A 126 -21.92 7.01 0.07
CA SER A 126 -23.19 6.55 -0.49
C SER A 126 -24.27 6.83 0.55
N ASN A 127 -24.76 8.07 0.60
CA ASN A 127 -26.07 8.34 1.21
C ASN A 127 -27.00 8.74 0.08
N ASP A 128 -27.80 7.77 -0.37
CA ASP A 128 -29.03 7.99 -1.14
C ASP A 128 -30.11 8.61 -0.23
#